data_AF-A0A9D2JFH8-F1
#
_entry.id   AF-A0A9D2JFH8-F1
#
_cell.length_a   1.000
_cell.length_b   1.000
_cell.length_c   1.000
_cell.angle_alpha   90.00
_cell.angle_beta   90.00
_cell.angle_gamma   90.00
#
_symmetry.space_group_name_H-M   'P 1'
#
loop_
_entity.id
_entity.type
_entity.pdbx_description
1 polymer ?
#
loop_
_entity_poly.entity_id
_entity_poly.type
_entity_poly.pdbx_seq_one_letter_code
_entity_poly.pdbx_strand_id
1 'polypeptide(L)'
;MEATQMNVRLDRELKRAGDAVLAGHGYTPSCAVRALWEYLSVHAELPDALERVLRQGDFEAASPSPDSVAAEGARIVAEFYERAGIEQPTGPVDYEVLRGDAAHDQLRGWGFS
;
A
#
# COMPACT_ATOMS: atom_id res chain seq x y z
N MET A 1 -27.10 30.00 8.71
CA MET A 1 -25.91 29.17 8.97
C MET A 1 -24.78 30.09 9.35
N GLU A 2 -24.13 29.79 10.48
CA GLU A 2 -22.93 30.50 10.90
C GLU A 2 -21.74 29.93 10.12
N ALA A 3 -20.96 30.79 9.47
CA ALA A 3 -19.76 30.37 8.75
C ALA A 3 -18.58 30.33 9.73
N THR A 4 -17.91 29.18 9.84
CA THR A 4 -16.68 29.04 10.63
C THR A 4 -15.47 28.93 9.71
N GLN A 5 -14.31 29.38 10.20
CA GLN A 5 -13.04 29.27 9.48
C GLN A 5 -12.21 28.11 9.98
N MET A 6 -11.52 27.42 9.06
CA MET A 6 -10.50 26.44 9.38
C MET A 6 -9.18 26.89 8.74
N ASN A 7 -8.18 27.15 9.58
CA ASN A 7 -6.85 27.58 9.16
C ASN A 7 -5.85 26.44 9.35
N VAL A 8 -5.11 26.08 8.30
CA VAL A 8 -4.11 25.01 8.31
C VAL A 8 -2.78 25.56 7.83
N ARG A 9 -1.69 25.24 8.53
CA ARG A 9 -0.33 25.53 8.08
C ARG A 9 0.12 24.45 7.11
N LEU A 10 0.61 24.85 5.95
CA LEU A 10 1.09 23.96 4.88
C LEU A 10 2.42 24.49 4.37
N ASP A 11 3.27 23.58 3.91
CA ASP A 11 4.42 23.97 3.10
C ASP A 11 3.94 24.75 1.85
N ARG A 12 4.75 25.73 1.44
CA ARG A 12 4.40 26.64 0.35
C ARG A 12 4.38 25.94 -1.00
N GLU A 13 5.33 25.05 -1.24
CA GLU A 13 5.42 24.30 -2.50
C GLU A 13 4.32 23.25 -2.56
N LEU A 14 4.06 22.55 -1.45
CA LEU A 14 2.93 21.63 -1.33
C LEU A 14 1.59 22.32 -1.65
N LYS A 15 1.37 23.51 -1.08
CA LYS A 15 0.16 24.30 -1.38
C LYS A 15 0.10 24.68 -2.86
N ARG A 16 1.20 25.16 -3.44
CA ARG A 16 1.23 25.56 -4.85
C ARG A 16 0.95 24.39 -5.79
N ALA A 17 1.54 23.22 -5.53
CA ALA A 17 1.34 22.02 -6.32
C ALA A 17 -0.12 21.53 -6.24
N GLY A 18 -0.68 21.47 -5.03
CA GLY A 18 -2.08 21.10 -4.82
C GLY A 18 -3.06 22.07 -5.50
N ASP A 19 -2.84 23.38 -5.36
CA ASP A 19 -3.66 24.42 -6.01
C ASP A 19 -3.67 24.26 -7.53
N ALA A 20 -2.52 23.95 -8.15
CA ALA A 20 -2.40 23.77 -9.60
C ALA A 20 -3.20 22.55 -10.08
N VAL A 21 -3.17 21.43 -9.35
CA VAL A 21 -3.95 20.23 -9.66
C VAL A 21 -5.44 20.53 -9.56
N LEU A 22 -5.89 21.14 -8.45
CA LEU A 22 -7.30 21.50 -8.27
C LEU A 22 -7.80 22.44 -9.35
N ALA A 23 -7.02 23.46 -9.71
CA ALA A 23 -7.35 24.39 -10.78
C ALA A 23 -7.43 23.68 -12.15
N GLY A 24 -6.55 22.71 -12.41
CA GLY A 24 -6.61 21.86 -13.61
C GLY A 24 -7.92 21.06 -13.74
N HIS A 25 -8.56 20.77 -12.61
CA HIS A 25 -9.88 20.12 -12.55
C HIS A 25 -11.04 21.10 -12.37
N GLY A 26 -10.79 22.42 -12.38
CA GLY A 26 -11.83 23.45 -12.23
C GLY A 26 -12.32 23.67 -10.80
N TYR A 27 -11.59 23.19 -9.79
CA TYR A 27 -11.96 23.33 -8.38
C TYR A 27 -11.04 24.32 -7.65
N THR A 28 -11.61 24.97 -6.63
CA THR A 28 -10.83 25.77 -5.68
C THR A 28 -10.46 24.94 -4.45
N PRO A 29 -9.38 25.29 -3.72
CA PRO A 29 -9.02 24.62 -2.47
C PRO A 29 -10.16 24.59 -1.46
N SER A 30 -10.88 25.69 -1.32
CA SER A 30 -12.02 25.79 -0.39
C SER A 30 -13.19 24.89 -0.79
N CYS A 31 -13.42 24.70 -2.10
CA CYS A 31 -14.43 23.76 -2.59
C CYS A 31 -14.05 22.32 -2.23
N ALA A 32 -12.80 21.93 -2.50
CA ALA A 32 -12.30 20.58 -2.20
C ALA A 32 -12.36 20.26 -0.69
N VAL A 33 -11.93 21.20 0.15
CA VAL A 33 -12.00 21.04 1.62
C VAL A 33 -13.45 20.94 2.09
N ARG A 34 -14.36 21.77 1.57
CA ARG A 34 -15.77 21.71 1.97
C ARG A 34 -16.40 20.37 1.57
N ALA A 35 -16.16 19.92 0.34
CA ALA A 35 -16.66 18.64 -0.15
C ALA A 35 -16.15 17.47 0.69
N LEU A 36 -14.89 17.52 1.14
CA LEU A 36 -14.36 16.53 2.07
C LEU A 36 -15.13 16.53 3.40
N TRP A 37 -15.36 17.69 4.02
CA TRP A 37 -16.12 17.76 5.28
C TRP A 37 -17.57 17.33 5.12
N GLU A 38 -18.20 17.64 3.98
CA GLU A 38 -19.54 17.14 3.65
C GLU A 38 -19.54 15.62 3.54
N TYR A 39 -18.58 15.03 2.83
CA TYR A 39 -18.43 13.58 2.72
C TYR A 39 -18.29 12.92 4.10
N LEU A 40 -17.37 13.40 4.94
CA LEU A 40 -17.16 12.86 6.29
C LEU A 40 -18.43 12.97 7.15
N SER A 41 -19.18 14.06 7.01
CA SER A 41 -20.42 14.29 7.77
C SER A 41 -21.54 13.31 7.40
N VAL A 42 -21.61 12.91 6.13
CA VAL A 42 -22.65 12.03 5.59
C VAL A 42 -22.30 10.56 5.78
N HIS A 43 -21.03 10.20 5.56
CA HIS A 43 -20.59 8.81 5.51
C HIS A 43 -19.96 8.31 6.82
N ALA A 44 -19.54 9.21 7.73
CA ALA A 44 -18.86 8.87 8.98
C ALA A 44 -17.58 8.01 8.79
N GLU A 45 -16.99 8.04 7.61
CA GLU A 45 -15.82 7.24 7.19
C GLU A 45 -14.85 8.11 6.38
N LEU A 46 -13.57 7.74 6.37
CA LEU A 46 -12.57 8.39 5.51
C LEU A 46 -12.63 7.79 4.10
N PRO A 47 -12.45 8.58 3.03
CA PRO A 47 -12.17 8.02 1.72
C PRO A 47 -10.91 7.13 1.76
N ASP A 48 -10.96 5.92 1.20
CA ASP A 48 -9.85 4.95 1.23
C ASP A 48 -8.49 5.54 0.81
N ALA A 49 -8.50 6.41 -0.19
CA ALA A 49 -7.30 7.08 -0.67
C ALA A 49 -6.71 8.03 0.40
N LEU A 50 -7.57 8.76 1.10
CA LEU A 50 -7.17 9.63 2.19
C LEU A 50 -6.70 8.82 3.40
N GLU A 51 -7.40 7.74 3.74
CA GLU A 51 -6.99 6.86 4.84
C GLU A 51 -5.61 6.24 4.59
N ARG A 52 -5.34 5.75 3.37
CA ARG A 52 -4.03 5.22 3.00
C ARG A 52 -2.92 6.25 3.19
N VAL A 53 -3.15 7.48 2.72
CA VAL A 53 -2.21 8.59 2.86
C VAL A 53 -1.96 8.94 4.33
N LEU A 54 -3.01 8.99 5.15
CA LEU A 54 -2.88 9.32 6.58
C LEU A 54 -2.18 8.21 7.36
N ARG A 55 -2.45 6.94 7.04
CA ARG A 55 -1.79 5.78 7.66
C ARG A 55 -0.32 5.66 7.29
N GLN A 56 0.05 6.11 6.09
CA GLN A 56 1.43 6.08 5.62
C GLN A 56 2.33 7.13 6.28
N GLY A 57 1.77 8.06 7.08
CA GLY A 57 2.52 8.89 8.03
C GLY A 57 3.76 9.54 7.42
N ASP A 58 3.56 10.68 6.77
CA ASP A 58 4.53 11.50 6.01
C ASP A 58 4.62 11.17 4.51
N PHE A 59 4.17 12.13 3.70
CA PHE A 59 4.59 12.25 2.30
C PHE A 59 6.11 12.50 2.14
N GLU A 60 6.86 12.65 3.24
CA GLU A 60 8.30 12.89 3.25
C GLU A 60 9.18 11.77 3.84
N ALA A 61 8.64 10.70 4.44
CA ALA A 61 9.49 9.69 5.10
C ALA A 61 9.53 8.35 4.36
N ALA A 62 10.71 8.07 3.81
CA ALA A 62 11.26 6.79 3.42
C ALA A 62 10.69 6.13 2.13
N SER A 63 11.49 6.23 1.06
CA SER A 63 11.75 5.03 0.26
C SER A 63 11.94 3.87 1.23
N PRO A 64 11.15 2.79 1.18
CA PRO A 64 11.25 1.73 2.16
C PRO A 64 12.72 1.29 2.18
N SER A 65 13.33 1.30 3.36
CA SER A 65 14.71 0.83 3.47
C SER A 65 14.74 -0.62 2.93
N PRO A 66 15.86 -1.06 2.33
CA PRO A 66 16.01 -2.45 1.91
C PRO A 66 15.58 -3.45 3.01
N ASP A 67 15.82 -3.09 4.27
CA ASP A 67 15.42 -3.88 5.45
C ASP A 67 13.89 -3.92 5.65
N SER A 68 13.19 -2.80 5.43
CA SER A 68 11.72 -2.76 5.50
C SER A 68 11.07 -3.61 4.41
N VAL A 69 11.63 -3.59 3.20
CA VAL A 69 11.16 -4.43 2.09
C VAL A 69 11.44 -5.90 2.37
N ALA A 70 12.63 -6.22 2.89
CA ALA A 70 12.99 -7.58 3.26
C ALA A 70 12.11 -8.14 4.39
N ALA A 71 11.81 -7.33 5.40
CA ALA A 71 10.95 -7.72 6.52
C ALA A 71 9.50 -7.98 6.07
N GLU A 72 8.95 -7.12 5.21
CA GLU A 72 7.60 -7.33 4.65
C GLU A 72 7.58 -8.59 3.75
N GLY A 73 8.60 -8.78 2.91
CA GLY A 73 8.75 -9.98 2.11
C GLY A 73 8.82 -11.26 2.96
N ALA A 74 9.59 -11.24 4.05
CA ALA A 74 9.68 -12.35 4.97
C ALA A 74 8.32 -12.68 5.64
N ARG A 75 7.53 -11.65 5.99
CA ARG A 75 6.20 -11.83 6.58
C ARG A 75 5.23 -12.49 5.59
N ILE A 76 5.20 -12.02 4.34
CA ILE A 76 4.35 -12.59 3.28
C ILE A 76 4.69 -14.08 3.06
N VAL A 77 5.98 -14.42 3.03
CA VAL A 77 6.43 -15.80 2.86
C VAL A 77 6.04 -16.67 4.07
N ALA A 78 6.22 -16.18 5.30
CA ALA A 78 5.84 -16.90 6.51
C ALA A 78 4.33 -17.19 6.55
N GLU A 79 3.50 -16.19 6.24
CA GLU A 79 2.03 -16.34 6.18
C GLU A 79 1.60 -17.36 5.12
N PHE A 80 2.28 -17.41 3.97
CA PHE A 80 2.02 -18.42 2.95
C PHE A 80 2.23 -19.85 3.48
N TYR A 81 3.37 -20.10 4.14
CA TYR A 81 3.69 -21.42 4.69
C TYR A 81 2.71 -21.82 5.80
N GLU A 82 2.37 -20.90 6.70
CA GLU A 82 1.38 -21.11 7.75
C GLU A 82 0.01 -21.50 7.15
N ARG A 83 -0.47 -20.72 6.18
CA ARG A 83 -1.78 -20.97 5.54
C ARG A 83 -1.81 -22.25 4.72
N ALA A 84 -0.68 -22.62 4.11
CA ALA A 84 -0.57 -23.86 3.36
C ALA A 84 -0.42 -25.09 4.27
N GLY A 85 -0.15 -24.90 5.57
CA GLY A 85 0.14 -25.98 6.51
C GLY A 85 1.46 -26.70 6.17
N ILE A 86 2.39 -26.01 5.51
CA ILE A 86 3.69 -26.56 5.09
C ILE A 86 4.78 -25.93 5.95
N GLU A 87 5.73 -26.75 6.39
CA GLU A 87 6.87 -26.28 7.17
C GLU A 87 7.76 -25.36 6.32
N GLN A 88 8.09 -24.18 6.86
CA GLN A 88 8.97 -23.25 6.19
C GLN A 88 10.42 -23.77 6.22
N PRO A 89 11.13 -23.84 5.09
CA PRO A 89 12.52 -24.26 5.07
C PRO A 89 13.41 -23.22 5.79
N THR A 90 14.24 -23.70 6.71
CA THR A 90 15.13 -22.88 7.55
C THR A 90 16.47 -22.53 6.88
N GLY A 91 16.68 -22.94 5.63
CA GLY A 91 17.92 -22.75 4.88
C GLY A 91 17.67 -22.41 3.42
N PRO A 92 18.69 -21.91 2.71
CA PRO A 92 18.59 -21.62 1.29
C PRO A 92 18.24 -22.90 0.52
N VAL A 93 17.13 -22.86 -0.20
CA VAL A 93 16.73 -23.97 -1.08
C VAL A 93 17.25 -23.69 -2.47
N ASP A 94 18.01 -24.63 -3.04
CA ASP A 94 18.49 -24.52 -4.41
C ASP A 94 17.32 -24.66 -5.37
N TYR A 95 17.04 -23.57 -6.09
CA TYR A 95 15.93 -23.50 -7.03
C TYR A 95 16.07 -24.49 -8.19
N GLU A 96 17.29 -24.76 -8.66
CA GLU A 96 17.49 -25.69 -9.79
C GLU A 96 17.24 -27.14 -9.35
N VAL A 97 17.60 -27.48 -8.12
CA VAL A 97 17.30 -28.80 -7.53
C VAL A 97 15.78 -28.96 -7.35
N LEU A 98 15.11 -27.98 -6.73
CA LEU A 98 13.66 -27.97 -6.55
C LEU A 98 12.90 -28.13 -7.87
N ARG A 99 13.33 -27.39 -8.91
CA ARG A 99 12.75 -27.48 -10.25
C ARG A 99 12.95 -28.87 -10.84
N GLY A 100 14.14 -29.44 -10.70
CA GLY A 100 14.46 -30.78 -11.18
C GLY A 100 13.57 -31.85 -10.54
N ASP A 101 13.45 -31.82 -9.21
CA ASP A 101 12.65 -32.76 -8.44
C ASP A 101 11.16 -32.67 -8.81
N ALA A 102 10.62 -31.45 -8.92
CA ALA A 102 9.24 -31.22 -9.33
C ALA A 102 8.95 -31.73 -10.74
N ALA A 103 9.88 -31.54 -11.68
CA ALA A 103 9.76 -32.06 -13.04
C ALA A 103 9.80 -33.60 -13.07
N HIS A 104 10.65 -34.21 -12.24
CA HIS A 104 10.75 -35.66 -12.13
C HIS A 104 9.49 -36.29 -11.53
N ASP A 105 8.93 -35.67 -10.49
CA ASP A 105 7.67 -36.11 -9.89
C ASP A 105 6.49 -35.97 -10.85
N GLN A 106 6.48 -34.92 -11.67
CA GLN A 106 5.48 -34.73 -12.71
C GLN A 106 5.58 -35.78 -13.82
N LEU A 107 6.80 -36.16 -14.25
CA LEU A 107 7.02 -37.24 -15.23
C LEU A 107 6.57 -38.60 -14.69
N ARG A 108 6.85 -38.87 -13.40
CA ARG A 108 6.35 -40.06 -12.70
C ARG A 108 4.82 -40.09 -12.65
N GLY A 109 4.20 -38.95 -12.37
CA GLY A 109 2.74 -38.80 -12.40
C GLY A 109 2.13 -39.07 -13.78
N TRP A 110 2.89 -38.86 -14.86
CA TRP A 110 2.51 -39.18 -16.23
C TRP A 110 2.89 -40.61 -16.68
N GLY A 111 3.48 -41.42 -15.80
CA GLY A 111 3.85 -42.80 -16.09
C GLY A 111 5.15 -42.96 -16.88
N PHE A 112 5.96 -41.91 -16.97
CA PHE A 112 7.30 -41.97 -17.55
C PHE A 112 8.33 -42.15 -16.43
N SER A 113 9.28 -43.05 -16.64
CA SER A 113 10.41 -43.34 -15.73
C SER A 113 11.73 -43.12 -16.45
#